data_AF-A0A7L5C057-F1
#
_entry.id   AF-A0A7L5C057-F1
#
_cell.length_a   1.000
_cell.length_b   1.000
_cell.length_c   1.000
_cell.angle_alpha   90.00
_cell.angle_beta   90.00
_cell.angle_gamma   90.00
#
_symmetry.space_group_name_H-M   'P 1'
#
loop_
_entity.id
_entity.type
_entity.pdbx_description
1 polymer ?
#
loop_
_entity_poly.entity_id
_entity_poly.type
_entity_poly.pdbx_seq_one_letter_code
_entity_poly.pdbx_strand_id
1 'polypeptide(L)'
;MLISEEIYDYVLFIDEAGDDGLHRVLPIDENGASEWLTIGGLLIRAENERKLVDWVKEVRYEINARQGPALHFRNLSPTKKRAACDTLAKMPVRDFCVCSNKKNMRGHRNERAATRGGKQWFYNYCVRLLMERVTDFCLLDAIKRHGEPRFLRVVFSERGGHSYGQTTAYWEVLKNQSSAGTTFLAKREIKHQVLSFRLVDYVPHTQNAGLQLADVIASAFFQAANTLSAKWDTAPAKALEPRMAAERGLIADYGLVLQPSPPSAATLTDNQEIIFRHYGYAI
;
A
#
# COMPACT_ATOMS: atom_id res chain seq x y z
N MET A 1 -24.87 -26.18 2.12
CA MET A 1 -24.97 -24.96 1.32
C MET A 1 -23.61 -24.76 0.68
N LEU A 2 -23.47 -25.09 -0.60
CA LEU A 2 -22.21 -24.90 -1.33
C LEU A 2 -21.97 -23.38 -1.40
N ILE A 3 -20.94 -22.90 -0.69
CA ILE A 3 -20.43 -21.55 -0.88
C ILE A 3 -19.90 -21.55 -2.31
N SER A 4 -20.55 -20.86 -3.26
CA SER A 4 -19.88 -20.61 -4.52
C SER A 4 -18.67 -19.76 -4.18
N GLU A 5 -17.46 -20.28 -4.36
CA GLU A 5 -16.26 -19.45 -4.32
C GLU A 5 -16.47 -18.31 -5.30
N GLU A 6 -16.46 -17.07 -4.81
CA GLU A 6 -16.59 -15.91 -5.67
C GLU A 6 -15.36 -15.87 -6.57
N ILE A 7 -15.58 -15.99 -7.88
CA ILE A 7 -14.50 -15.99 -8.88
C ILE A 7 -13.88 -14.59 -8.92
N TYR A 8 -12.56 -14.52 -8.83
CA TYR A 8 -11.78 -13.29 -8.86
C TYR A 8 -10.72 -13.33 -9.97
N ASP A 9 -10.45 -12.18 -10.59
CA ASP A 9 -9.41 -12.03 -11.63
C ASP A 9 -8.18 -11.27 -11.13
N TYR A 10 -8.28 -10.71 -9.93
CA TYR A 10 -7.24 -9.88 -9.32
C TYR A 10 -6.98 -10.31 -7.89
N VAL A 11 -5.72 -10.20 -7.48
CA VAL A 11 -5.31 -10.36 -6.08
C VAL A 11 -4.44 -9.17 -5.71
N LEU A 12 -4.80 -8.48 -4.63
CA LEU A 12 -4.04 -7.41 -4.02
C LEU A 12 -3.43 -7.90 -2.70
N PHE A 13 -2.12 -7.79 -2.57
CA PHE A 13 -1.41 -7.99 -1.31
C PHE A 13 -1.06 -6.65 -0.71
N ILE A 14 -1.38 -6.45 0.57
CA ILE A 14 -1.13 -5.21 1.30
C ILE A 14 -0.22 -5.48 2.48
N ASP A 15 0.87 -4.71 2.55
CA ASP A 15 1.76 -4.64 3.70
C ASP A 15 2.15 -3.19 3.96
N GLU A 16 2.78 -2.91 5.10
CA GLU A 16 3.14 -1.55 5.46
C GLU A 16 4.51 -1.40 6.12
N ALA A 17 5.06 -0.20 6.01
CA ALA A 17 6.30 0.18 6.66
C ALA A 17 6.14 1.48 7.45
N GLY A 18 6.76 1.52 8.62
CA GLY A 18 6.49 2.51 9.65
C GLY A 18 5.37 2.08 10.60
N ASP A 19 5.16 2.90 11.63
CA ASP A 19 4.12 2.69 12.63
C ASP A 19 2.99 3.72 12.45
N ASP A 20 1.78 3.43 12.90
CA ASP A 20 0.61 4.30 12.78
C ASP A 20 0.44 5.24 14.00
N GLY A 21 1.43 5.30 14.89
CA GLY A 21 1.41 6.12 16.09
C GLY A 21 1.38 7.61 15.74
N LEU A 22 0.45 8.34 16.38
CA LEU A 22 0.26 9.78 16.22
C LEU A 22 0.52 10.59 17.50
N HIS A 23 0.62 9.96 18.67
CA HIS A 23 0.77 10.70 19.94
C HIS A 23 2.08 11.47 20.01
N ARG A 24 3.18 10.85 19.58
CA ARG A 24 4.51 11.46 19.45
C ARG A 24 5.04 11.09 18.08
N VAL A 25 5.62 12.03 17.36
CA VAL A 25 6.03 11.85 15.96
C VAL A 25 7.40 12.47 15.74
N LEU A 26 8.35 11.69 15.22
CA LEU A 26 9.66 12.19 14.78
C LEU A 26 9.50 13.16 13.59
N PRO A 27 10.43 14.09 13.38
CA PRO A 27 11.47 14.52 14.32
C PRO A 27 10.94 15.49 15.40
N ILE A 28 9.62 15.76 15.45
CA ILE A 28 9.03 16.74 16.39
C ILE A 28 9.21 16.28 17.84
N ASP A 29 9.10 14.98 18.11
CA ASP A 29 9.37 14.35 19.39
C ASP A 29 10.53 13.35 19.26
N GLU A 30 11.59 13.50 20.06
CA GLU A 30 12.80 12.66 20.00
C GLU A 30 12.54 11.15 20.17
N ASN A 31 11.51 10.79 20.94
CA ASN A 31 11.09 9.40 21.18
C ASN A 31 9.72 9.11 20.53
N GLY A 32 9.48 9.75 19.39
CA GLY A 32 8.26 9.61 18.62
C GLY A 32 8.25 8.39 17.70
N ALA A 33 7.05 8.09 17.23
CA ALA A 33 6.81 7.28 16.04
C ALA A 33 7.61 7.81 14.84
N SER A 34 7.89 6.95 13.86
CA SER A 34 8.42 7.36 12.56
C SER A 34 7.58 8.49 11.94
N GLU A 35 8.17 9.40 11.17
CA GLU A 35 7.41 10.53 10.58
C GLU A 35 6.51 10.10 9.41
N TRP A 36 6.70 8.87 8.91
CA TRP A 36 6.01 8.31 7.76
C TRP A 36 5.25 7.05 8.14
N LEU A 37 4.06 6.89 7.57
CA LEU A 37 3.41 5.59 7.42
C LEU A 37 3.28 5.32 5.93
N THR A 38 3.77 4.17 5.48
CA THR A 38 3.71 3.75 4.07
C THR A 38 2.89 2.49 3.93
N ILE A 39 1.82 2.51 3.13
CA ILE A 39 1.04 1.32 2.77
C ILE A 39 1.38 0.91 1.34
N GLY A 40 2.00 -0.25 1.17
CA GLY A 40 2.34 -0.83 -0.13
C GLY A 40 1.27 -1.80 -0.60
N GLY A 41 1.01 -1.81 -1.90
CA GLY A 41 0.08 -2.72 -2.57
C GLY A 41 0.72 -3.38 -3.78
N LEU A 42 0.79 -4.72 -3.77
CA LEU A 42 1.17 -5.52 -4.93
C LEU A 42 -0.11 -6.09 -5.56
N LEU A 43 -0.48 -5.60 -6.74
CA LEU A 43 -1.61 -6.11 -7.50
C LEU A 43 -1.13 -7.06 -8.60
N ILE A 44 -1.75 -8.25 -8.63
CA ILE A 44 -1.50 -9.26 -9.66
C ILE A 44 -2.83 -9.73 -10.28
N ARG A 45 -2.71 -10.47 -11.39
CA ARG A 45 -3.81 -11.30 -11.89
C ARG A 45 -3.89 -12.62 -11.15
N ALA A 46 -5.10 -13.13 -10.98
CA ALA A 46 -5.36 -14.43 -10.37
C ALA A 46 -4.57 -15.56 -11.07
N GLU A 47 -4.44 -15.53 -12.40
CA GLU A 47 -3.66 -16.52 -13.17
C GLU A 47 -2.16 -16.58 -12.79
N ASN A 48 -1.64 -15.51 -12.18
CA ASN A 48 -0.25 -15.40 -11.74
C ASN A 48 -0.07 -15.73 -10.25
N GLU A 49 -1.13 -15.99 -9.48
CA GLU A 49 -1.04 -16.26 -8.04
C GLU A 49 -0.11 -17.45 -7.74
N ARG A 50 -0.22 -18.52 -8.55
CA ARG A 50 0.66 -19.70 -8.47
C ARG A 50 2.15 -19.41 -8.69
N LYS A 51 2.50 -18.28 -9.32
CA LYS A 51 3.89 -17.90 -9.64
C LYS A 51 4.57 -17.13 -8.51
N LEU A 52 3.82 -16.64 -7.52
CA LEU A 52 4.35 -15.78 -6.46
C LEU A 52 5.52 -16.43 -5.69
N VAL A 53 5.42 -17.72 -5.41
CA VAL A 53 6.48 -18.47 -4.72
C VAL A 53 7.77 -18.49 -5.55
N ASP A 54 7.65 -18.66 -6.86
CA ASP A 54 8.81 -18.69 -7.76
C ASP A 54 9.40 -17.29 -7.98
N TRP A 55 8.56 -16.25 -8.01
CA TRP A 55 9.01 -14.86 -8.01
C TRP A 55 9.81 -14.49 -6.75
N VAL A 56 9.35 -14.91 -5.56
CA VAL A 56 10.13 -14.71 -4.33
C VAL A 56 11.46 -15.47 -4.40
N LYS A 57 11.48 -16.70 -4.90
CA LYS A 57 12.73 -17.46 -5.11
C LYS A 57 13.67 -16.75 -6.07
N GLU A 58 13.15 -16.20 -7.17
CA GLU A 58 13.92 -15.44 -8.16
C GLU A 58 14.56 -14.19 -7.53
N VAL A 59 13.77 -13.37 -6.83
CA VAL A 59 14.29 -12.21 -6.08
C VAL A 59 15.39 -12.63 -5.11
N ARG A 60 15.16 -13.71 -4.34
CA ARG A 60 16.14 -14.21 -3.37
C ARG A 60 17.41 -14.75 -4.02
N TYR A 61 17.29 -15.36 -5.19
CA TYR A 61 18.43 -15.85 -5.98
C TYR A 61 19.30 -14.68 -6.44
N GLU A 62 18.68 -13.64 -7.03
CA GLU A 62 19.37 -12.45 -7.54
C GLU A 62 20.14 -11.68 -6.46
N ILE A 63 19.58 -11.57 -5.25
CA ILE A 63 20.23 -10.88 -4.13
C ILE A 63 21.19 -11.77 -3.33
N ASN A 64 21.43 -13.00 -3.79
CA ASN A 64 22.21 -14.02 -3.09
C ASN A 64 21.77 -14.18 -1.61
N ALA A 65 20.47 -14.26 -1.36
CA ALA A 65 19.86 -14.51 -0.05
C ALA A 65 19.32 -15.93 0.01
N ARG A 66 20.22 -16.92 -0.10
CA ARG A 66 19.89 -18.34 -0.25
C ARG A 66 19.58 -19.05 1.08
N GLN A 67 19.88 -18.43 2.21
CA GLN A 67 19.61 -18.98 3.54
C GLN A 67 18.26 -18.47 4.09
N GLY A 68 17.46 -19.35 4.68
CA GLY A 68 16.12 -19.06 5.22
C GLY A 68 14.98 -19.19 4.19
N PRO A 69 13.70 -19.13 4.59
CA PRO A 69 12.58 -19.18 3.65
C PRO A 69 12.07 -17.80 3.22
N ALA A 70 12.22 -16.76 4.06
CA ALA A 70 11.54 -15.48 3.89
C ALA A 70 12.46 -14.34 3.37
N LEU A 71 11.91 -13.50 2.52
CA LEU A 71 12.46 -12.21 2.10
C LEU A 71 12.04 -11.14 3.11
N HIS A 72 13.02 -10.58 3.83
CA HIS A 72 12.79 -9.47 4.76
C HIS A 72 13.54 -8.24 4.28
N PHE A 73 12.85 -7.28 3.67
CA PHE A 73 13.50 -6.16 2.98
C PHE A 73 14.37 -5.32 3.92
N ARG A 74 13.93 -5.11 5.16
CA ARG A 74 14.64 -4.36 6.21
C ARG A 74 16.08 -4.87 6.47
N ASN A 75 16.31 -6.16 6.30
CA ASN A 75 17.58 -6.82 6.62
C ASN A 75 18.55 -6.87 5.43
N LEU A 76 18.12 -6.44 4.24
CA LEU A 76 18.95 -6.42 3.05
C LEU A 76 19.96 -5.25 3.09
N SER A 77 21.14 -5.47 2.51
CA SER A 77 22.11 -4.38 2.26
C SER A 77 21.58 -3.43 1.17
N PRO A 78 22.09 -2.19 1.05
CA PRO A 78 21.61 -1.23 0.06
C PRO A 78 21.60 -1.79 -1.38
N THR A 79 22.68 -2.45 -1.81
CA THR A 79 22.77 -3.07 -3.14
C THR A 79 21.72 -4.17 -3.33
N LYS A 80 21.47 -5.00 -2.30
CA LYS A 80 20.48 -6.08 -2.35
C LYS A 80 19.04 -5.53 -2.38
N LYS A 81 18.77 -4.44 -1.66
CA LYS A 81 17.46 -3.77 -1.70
C LYS A 81 17.13 -3.28 -3.09
N ARG A 82 18.09 -2.62 -3.74
CA ARG A 82 17.91 -2.17 -5.12
C ARG A 82 17.73 -3.34 -6.07
N ALA A 83 18.59 -4.35 -6.02
CA ALA A 83 18.45 -5.55 -6.86
C ALA A 83 17.11 -6.26 -6.66
N ALA A 84 16.58 -6.33 -5.43
CA ALA A 84 15.25 -6.90 -5.18
C ALA A 84 14.14 -6.11 -5.90
N CYS A 85 14.22 -4.77 -5.88
CA CYS A 85 13.26 -3.90 -6.57
C CYS A 85 13.42 -3.99 -8.10
N ASP A 86 14.65 -4.01 -8.61
CA ASP A 86 14.93 -4.19 -10.05
C ASP A 86 14.38 -5.53 -10.58
N THR A 87 14.45 -6.59 -9.77
CA THR A 87 13.88 -7.89 -10.12
C THR A 87 12.35 -7.89 -10.06
N LEU A 88 11.75 -7.31 -9.01
CA LEU A 88 10.29 -7.15 -8.90
C LEU A 88 9.73 -6.34 -10.08
N ALA A 89 10.42 -5.28 -10.50
CA ALA A 89 10.03 -4.43 -11.61
C ALA A 89 9.97 -5.16 -12.98
N LYS A 90 10.53 -6.37 -13.09
CA LYS A 90 10.42 -7.19 -14.32
C LYS A 90 9.15 -8.03 -14.35
N MET A 91 8.50 -8.24 -13.21
CA MET A 91 7.35 -9.13 -13.07
C MET A 91 6.05 -8.49 -13.61
N PRO A 92 5.05 -9.30 -14.03
CA PRO A 92 3.77 -8.79 -14.53
C PRO A 92 2.84 -8.36 -13.38
N VAL A 93 3.29 -7.40 -12.58
CA VAL A 93 2.60 -6.84 -11.41
C VAL A 93 2.23 -5.37 -11.63
N ARG A 94 1.40 -4.83 -10.73
CA ARG A 94 1.16 -3.39 -10.61
C ARG A 94 1.33 -2.97 -9.17
N ASP A 95 2.19 -1.98 -8.98
CA ASP A 95 2.58 -1.51 -7.66
C ASP A 95 1.82 -0.23 -7.31
N PHE A 96 1.38 -0.16 -6.07
CA PHE A 96 0.71 0.99 -5.50
C PHE A 96 1.35 1.31 -4.14
N CYS A 97 1.38 2.59 -3.79
CA CYS A 97 1.93 3.03 -2.53
C CYS A 97 1.23 4.28 -2.03
N VAL A 98 0.89 4.30 -0.74
CA VAL A 98 0.43 5.50 -0.04
C VAL A 98 1.49 5.87 0.99
N CYS A 99 2.13 7.03 0.83
CA CYS A 99 3.05 7.61 1.79
C CYS A 99 2.36 8.76 2.54
N SER A 100 2.16 8.58 3.85
CA SER A 100 1.54 9.59 4.71
C SER A 100 2.57 10.17 5.66
N ASN A 101 2.90 11.45 5.48
CA ASN A 101 3.70 12.20 6.44
C ASN A 101 2.80 12.56 7.63
N LYS A 102 3.21 12.16 8.82
CA LYS A 102 2.40 12.24 10.05
C LYS A 102 2.66 13.53 10.84
N LYS A 103 3.56 14.42 10.41
CA LYS A 103 3.92 15.64 11.16
C LYS A 103 2.69 16.50 11.45
N ASN A 104 1.79 16.66 10.47
CA ASN A 104 0.54 17.41 10.63
C ASN A 104 -0.56 16.64 11.42
N MET A 105 -0.35 15.36 11.69
CA MET A 105 -1.26 14.49 12.43
C MET A 105 -0.80 14.26 13.88
N ARG A 106 0.34 14.82 14.30
CA ARG A 106 0.86 14.71 15.68
C ARG A 106 -0.21 15.17 16.69
N GLY A 107 -0.54 14.31 17.64
CA GLY A 107 -1.54 14.53 18.68
C GLY A 107 -3.00 14.51 18.19
N HIS A 108 -3.24 14.32 16.88
CA HIS A 108 -4.58 14.35 16.34
C HIS A 108 -5.44 13.21 16.88
N ARG A 109 -6.70 13.54 17.19
CA ARG A 109 -7.74 12.57 17.57
C ARG A 109 -8.92 12.72 16.64
N ASN A 110 -9.44 11.59 16.16
CA ASN A 110 -10.67 11.56 15.39
C ASN A 110 -11.85 11.27 16.31
N GLU A 111 -12.49 12.33 16.82
CA GLU A 111 -13.63 12.21 17.74
C GLU A 111 -14.78 11.43 17.11
N ARG A 112 -15.06 11.63 15.82
CA ARG A 112 -16.12 10.90 15.10
C ARG A 112 -15.86 9.40 15.05
N ALA A 113 -14.61 9.01 14.80
CA ALA A 113 -14.21 7.60 14.84
C ALA A 113 -14.28 7.06 16.27
N ALA A 114 -13.82 7.82 17.26
CA ALA A 114 -13.85 7.43 18.67
C ALA A 114 -15.27 7.18 19.18
N THR A 115 -16.24 8.06 18.86
CA THR A 115 -17.66 7.87 19.20
C THR A 115 -18.25 6.60 18.59
N ARG A 116 -17.75 6.16 17.44
CA ARG A 116 -18.17 4.93 16.76
C ARG A 116 -17.36 3.70 17.18
N GLY A 117 -16.49 3.81 18.19
CA GLY A 117 -15.61 2.72 18.65
C GLY A 117 -14.51 2.34 17.65
N GLY A 118 -14.25 3.19 16.65
CA GLY A 118 -13.25 2.97 15.62
C GLY A 118 -11.84 3.01 16.19
N LYS A 119 -11.11 1.90 16.06
CA LYS A 119 -9.68 1.79 16.32
C LYS A 119 -8.94 1.90 14.99
N GLN A 120 -7.65 2.26 15.04
CA GLN A 120 -6.77 2.28 13.86
C GLN A 120 -7.34 3.09 12.68
N TRP A 121 -8.13 4.13 12.97
CA TRP A 121 -8.80 4.94 11.95
C TRP A 121 -7.82 5.60 10.98
N PHE A 122 -6.61 5.91 11.44
CA PHE A 122 -5.56 6.51 10.61
C PHE A 122 -5.00 5.50 9.59
N TYR A 123 -4.72 4.27 10.04
CA TYR A 123 -4.35 3.17 9.16
C TYR A 123 -5.46 2.88 8.14
N ASN A 124 -6.70 2.73 8.61
CA ASN A 124 -7.86 2.49 7.75
C ASN A 124 -8.09 3.62 6.74
N TYR A 125 -7.80 4.87 7.11
CA TYR A 125 -7.80 5.99 6.18
C TYR A 125 -6.74 5.83 5.09
N CYS A 126 -5.50 5.49 5.44
CA CYS A 126 -4.43 5.26 4.45
C CYS A 126 -4.74 4.07 3.53
N VAL A 127 -5.27 2.97 4.07
CA VAL A 127 -5.74 1.82 3.29
C VAL A 127 -6.89 2.20 2.38
N ARG A 128 -7.86 3.02 2.84
CA ARG A 128 -8.92 3.55 1.96
C ARG A 128 -8.31 4.27 0.76
N LEU A 129 -7.32 5.15 0.97
CA LEU A 129 -6.69 5.87 -0.13
C LEU A 129 -6.06 4.92 -1.14
N LEU A 130 -5.39 3.84 -0.68
CA LEU A 130 -4.87 2.79 -1.54
C LEU A 130 -5.99 2.11 -2.34
N MET A 131 -7.04 1.67 -1.66
CA MET A 131 -8.17 0.94 -2.24
C MET A 131 -8.94 1.76 -3.28
N GLU A 132 -9.07 3.07 -3.09
CA GLU A 132 -9.67 3.98 -4.08
C GLU A 132 -8.93 3.92 -5.43
N ARG A 133 -7.61 3.70 -5.46
CA ARG A 133 -6.83 3.63 -6.71
C ARG A 133 -6.76 2.21 -7.25
N VAL A 134 -6.59 1.21 -6.37
CA VAL A 134 -6.53 -0.19 -6.81
C VAL A 134 -7.86 -0.63 -7.41
N THR A 135 -8.97 -0.32 -6.76
CA THR A 135 -10.30 -0.72 -7.28
C THR A 135 -10.68 0.02 -8.56
N ASP A 136 -10.24 1.27 -8.71
CA ASP A 136 -10.38 2.01 -9.98
C ASP A 136 -9.58 1.35 -11.11
N PHE A 137 -8.32 0.99 -10.85
CA PHE A 137 -7.48 0.26 -11.81
C PHE A 137 -8.11 -1.09 -12.21
N CYS A 138 -8.55 -1.89 -11.24
CA CYS A 138 -9.19 -3.18 -11.49
C CYS A 138 -10.47 -3.03 -12.32
N LEU A 139 -11.30 -2.03 -12.03
CA LEU A 139 -12.53 -1.78 -12.78
C LEU A 139 -12.22 -1.40 -14.22
N LEU A 140 -11.36 -0.41 -14.44
CA LEU A 140 -11.01 0.07 -15.78
C LEU A 140 -10.42 -1.06 -16.63
N ASP A 141 -9.52 -1.85 -16.05
CA ASP A 141 -8.93 -2.96 -16.78
C ASP A 141 -9.92 -4.11 -17.01
N ALA A 142 -10.78 -4.44 -16.04
CA ALA A 142 -11.79 -5.48 -16.20
C ALA A 142 -12.77 -5.15 -17.32
N ILE A 143 -13.27 -3.91 -17.36
CA ILE A 143 -14.12 -3.41 -18.44
C ILE A 143 -13.38 -3.52 -19.78
N LYS A 144 -12.11 -3.11 -19.83
CA LYS A 144 -11.30 -3.17 -21.07
C LYS A 144 -11.11 -4.59 -21.59
N ARG A 145 -10.91 -5.58 -20.71
CA ARG A 145 -10.57 -6.96 -21.09
C ARG A 145 -11.77 -7.88 -21.24
N HIS A 146 -12.76 -7.73 -20.38
CA HIS A 146 -13.88 -8.66 -20.23
C HIS A 146 -15.23 -8.02 -20.55
N GLY A 147 -15.29 -6.69 -20.71
CA GLY A 147 -16.55 -5.97 -20.91
C GLY A 147 -17.41 -5.83 -19.64
N GLU A 148 -16.97 -6.37 -18.51
CA GLU A 148 -17.70 -6.37 -17.24
C GLU A 148 -16.74 -6.28 -16.03
N PRO A 149 -17.21 -5.79 -14.87
CA PRO A 149 -16.42 -5.82 -13.64
C PRO A 149 -16.04 -7.24 -13.22
N ARG A 150 -14.85 -7.38 -12.62
CA ARG A 150 -14.33 -8.64 -12.08
C ARG A 150 -13.85 -8.43 -10.65
N PHE A 151 -14.07 -9.43 -9.79
CA PHE A 151 -13.75 -9.27 -8.38
C PHE A 151 -12.25 -9.25 -8.10
N LEU A 152 -11.92 -8.49 -7.08
CA LEU A 152 -10.62 -8.36 -6.45
C LEU A 152 -10.64 -9.10 -5.12
N ARG A 153 -9.68 -10.02 -4.95
CA ARG A 153 -9.31 -10.57 -3.65
C ARG A 153 -8.26 -9.68 -2.99
N VAL A 154 -8.41 -9.42 -1.70
CA VAL A 154 -7.48 -8.58 -0.92
C VAL A 154 -6.89 -9.43 0.21
N VAL A 155 -5.57 -9.45 0.31
CA VAL A 155 -4.83 -10.18 1.33
C VAL A 155 -3.99 -9.19 2.12
N PHE A 156 -4.29 -9.05 3.40
CA PHE A 156 -3.55 -8.19 4.32
C PHE A 156 -2.50 -8.98 5.09
N SER A 157 -1.38 -8.32 5.35
CA SER A 157 -0.38 -8.73 6.32
C SER A 157 -0.96 -8.70 7.74
N GLU A 158 -0.88 -9.83 8.46
CA GLU A 158 -1.33 -9.85 9.85
C GLU A 158 -0.41 -9.05 10.77
N ARG A 159 -1.02 -8.19 11.60
CA ARG A 159 -0.36 -7.47 12.69
C ARG A 159 -0.93 -7.87 14.04
N GLY A 160 -0.05 -8.02 15.02
CA GLY A 160 -0.46 -8.17 16.42
C GLY A 160 -1.31 -6.97 16.86
N GLY A 161 -2.54 -7.22 17.32
CA GLY A 161 -3.46 -6.19 17.80
C GLY A 161 -4.30 -5.46 16.74
N HIS A 162 -4.29 -5.90 15.48
CA HIS A 162 -5.17 -5.36 14.43
C HIS A 162 -6.58 -5.97 14.53
N SER A 163 -7.63 -5.13 14.49
CA SER A 163 -9.03 -5.59 14.51
C SER A 163 -9.59 -5.62 13.09
N TYR A 164 -9.43 -6.74 12.42
CA TYR A 164 -9.83 -6.95 11.03
C TYR A 164 -11.32 -6.74 10.74
N GLY A 165 -12.19 -7.05 11.72
CA GLY A 165 -13.62 -6.75 11.61
C GLY A 165 -13.94 -5.25 11.46
N GLN A 166 -13.07 -4.37 11.96
CA GLN A 166 -13.27 -2.92 11.83
C GLN A 166 -12.94 -2.39 10.44
N THR A 167 -11.99 -3.01 9.73
CA THR A 167 -11.66 -2.64 8.35
C THR A 167 -12.85 -2.91 7.43
N THR A 168 -13.45 -4.09 7.53
CA THR A 168 -14.65 -4.45 6.78
C THR A 168 -15.83 -3.53 7.11
N ALA A 169 -16.11 -3.30 8.40
CA ALA A 169 -17.18 -2.39 8.82
C ALA A 169 -16.97 -0.96 8.31
N TYR A 170 -15.72 -0.47 8.28
CA TYR A 170 -15.41 0.84 7.71
C TYR A 170 -15.70 0.90 6.21
N TRP A 171 -15.32 -0.15 5.45
CA TRP A 171 -15.62 -0.19 4.02
C TRP A 171 -17.11 -0.30 3.71
N GLU A 172 -17.91 -0.95 4.57
CA GLU A 172 -19.38 -0.93 4.46
C GLU A 172 -19.94 0.48 4.68
N VAL A 173 -19.41 1.23 5.65
CA VAL A 173 -19.79 2.64 5.84
C VAL A 173 -19.47 3.46 4.58
N LEU A 174 -18.29 3.27 3.98
CA LEU A 174 -17.92 3.96 2.74
C LEU A 174 -18.84 3.57 1.57
N LYS A 175 -19.23 2.30 1.45
CA LYS A 175 -20.19 1.83 0.44
C LYS A 175 -21.53 2.52 0.57
N ASN A 176 -22.06 2.61 1.79
CA ASN A 176 -23.32 3.27 2.07
C ASN A 176 -23.23 4.77 1.79
N GLN A 177 -22.11 5.41 2.14
CA GLN A 177 -21.86 6.83 1.84
C GLN A 177 -21.82 7.11 0.33
N SER A 178 -21.08 6.30 -0.43
CA SER A 178 -20.98 6.42 -1.90
C SER A 178 -22.35 6.23 -2.55
N SER A 179 -23.10 5.19 -2.15
CA SER A 179 -24.45 4.91 -2.68
C SER A 179 -25.45 6.02 -2.35
N ALA A 180 -25.28 6.70 -1.21
CA ALA A 180 -26.12 7.83 -0.81
C ALA A 180 -25.61 9.19 -1.34
N GLY A 181 -24.46 9.25 -2.02
CA GLY A 181 -23.83 10.51 -2.44
C GLY A 181 -23.37 11.41 -1.28
N THR A 182 -23.03 10.83 -0.13
CA THR A 182 -22.68 11.53 1.12
C THR A 182 -21.21 11.36 1.55
N THR A 183 -20.36 10.88 0.65
CA THR A 183 -18.93 10.72 0.92
C THR A 183 -18.26 12.06 1.20
N PHE A 184 -17.70 12.23 2.39
CA PHE A 184 -17.11 13.50 2.82
C PHE A 184 -15.89 13.91 1.96
N LEU A 185 -15.00 12.95 1.66
CA LEU A 185 -13.87 13.14 0.76
C LEU A 185 -14.20 12.48 -0.58
N ALA A 186 -14.80 13.24 -1.49
CA ALA A 186 -15.37 12.74 -2.74
C ALA A 186 -14.44 12.81 -3.97
N LYS A 187 -13.15 13.16 -3.78
CA LYS A 187 -12.17 13.21 -4.88
C LYS A 187 -12.06 11.86 -5.60
N ARG A 188 -12.08 10.76 -4.85
CA ARG A 188 -12.15 9.38 -5.33
C ARG A 188 -13.02 8.56 -4.37
N GLU A 189 -13.55 7.46 -4.88
CA GLU A 189 -14.33 6.49 -4.11
C GLU A 189 -13.89 5.08 -4.48
N ILE A 190 -14.02 4.16 -3.54
CA ILE A 190 -13.80 2.73 -3.78
C ILE A 190 -14.81 2.25 -4.83
N LYS A 191 -14.34 1.55 -5.87
CA LYS A 191 -15.22 0.93 -6.85
C LYS A 191 -15.80 -0.37 -6.27
N HIS A 192 -16.93 -0.26 -5.59
CA HIS A 192 -17.57 -1.40 -4.93
C HIS A 192 -18.03 -2.52 -5.91
N GLN A 193 -18.06 -2.25 -7.21
CA GLN A 193 -18.35 -3.23 -8.26
C GLN A 193 -17.28 -4.32 -8.39
N VAL A 194 -16.04 -4.04 -7.98
CA VAL A 194 -14.93 -5.00 -8.03
C VAL A 194 -14.52 -5.51 -6.65
N LEU A 195 -15.12 -5.01 -5.57
CA LEU A 195 -14.75 -5.37 -4.20
C LEU A 195 -15.82 -6.26 -3.55
N SER A 196 -15.41 -7.45 -3.11
CA SER A 196 -16.22 -8.29 -2.23
C SER A 196 -15.55 -8.48 -0.89
N PHE A 197 -16.30 -8.29 0.21
CA PHE A 197 -15.81 -8.51 1.56
C PHE A 197 -15.56 -9.99 1.89
N ARG A 198 -16.13 -10.91 1.11
CA ARG A 198 -15.89 -12.35 1.27
C ARG A 198 -14.54 -12.79 0.72
N LEU A 199 -13.91 -11.92 -0.07
CA LEU A 199 -12.59 -12.11 -0.67
C LEU A 199 -11.51 -11.28 0.06
N VAL A 200 -11.71 -10.99 1.35
CA VAL A 200 -10.75 -10.28 2.18
C VAL A 200 -10.17 -11.25 3.20
N ASP A 201 -8.87 -11.51 3.07
CA ASP A 201 -8.12 -12.41 3.93
C ASP A 201 -7.03 -11.68 4.71
N TYR A 202 -6.62 -12.29 5.82
CA TYR A 202 -5.53 -11.82 6.68
C TYR A 202 -4.59 -13.01 6.89
N VAL A 203 -3.32 -12.83 6.54
CA VAL A 203 -2.30 -13.89 6.61
C VAL A 203 -1.00 -13.35 7.20
N PRO A 204 -0.27 -14.10 8.04
CA PRO A 204 1.07 -13.71 8.46
C PRO A 204 2.00 -13.44 7.28
N HIS A 205 2.67 -12.28 7.25
CA HIS A 205 3.53 -11.87 6.13
C HIS A 205 4.61 -12.90 5.75
N THR A 206 5.18 -13.60 6.73
CA THR A 206 6.23 -14.60 6.50
C THR A 206 5.73 -15.85 5.77
N GLN A 207 4.41 -16.10 5.77
CA GLN A 207 3.80 -17.30 5.22
C GLN A 207 3.20 -17.09 3.82
N ASN A 208 3.13 -15.85 3.34
CA ASN A 208 2.57 -15.54 2.01
C ASN A 208 3.60 -14.83 1.12
N ALA A 209 3.88 -15.41 -0.04
CA ALA A 209 4.85 -14.87 -0.99
C ALA A 209 4.44 -13.50 -1.55
N GLY A 210 3.15 -13.25 -1.76
CA GLY A 210 2.66 -11.95 -2.21
C GLY A 210 2.84 -10.86 -1.15
N LEU A 211 2.64 -11.18 0.13
CA LEU A 211 2.89 -10.24 1.22
C LEU A 211 4.38 -9.89 1.36
N GLN A 212 5.29 -10.84 1.13
CA GLN A 212 6.73 -10.56 1.11
C GLN A 212 7.13 -9.60 -0.02
N LEU A 213 6.47 -9.69 -1.18
CA LEU A 213 6.69 -8.74 -2.28
C LEU A 213 6.03 -7.38 -2.01
N ALA A 214 4.90 -7.35 -1.32
CA ALA A 214 4.28 -6.11 -0.85
C ALA A 214 5.16 -5.37 0.20
N ASP A 215 5.85 -6.10 1.10
CA ASP A 215 6.87 -5.53 2.01
C ASP A 215 7.96 -4.80 1.23
N VAL A 216 8.44 -5.39 0.11
CA VAL A 216 9.48 -4.75 -0.73
C VAL A 216 9.02 -3.36 -1.19
N ILE A 217 7.77 -3.24 -1.65
CA ILE A 217 7.19 -1.96 -2.10
C ILE A 217 7.09 -1.00 -0.92
N ALA A 218 6.39 -1.41 0.16
CA ALA A 218 6.16 -0.55 1.32
C ALA A 218 7.47 -0.05 1.94
N SER A 219 8.42 -0.96 2.15
CA SER A 219 9.71 -0.67 2.75
C SER A 219 10.62 0.17 1.83
N ALA A 220 10.59 -0.03 0.51
CA ALA A 220 11.36 0.79 -0.43
C ALA A 220 10.91 2.26 -0.39
N PHE A 221 9.59 2.51 -0.45
CA PHE A 221 9.04 3.86 -0.39
C PHE A 221 9.20 4.50 0.99
N PHE A 222 9.03 3.74 2.08
CA PHE A 222 9.32 4.24 3.42
C PHE A 222 10.78 4.66 3.56
N GLN A 223 11.73 3.85 3.07
CA GLN A 223 13.16 4.17 3.10
C GLN A 223 13.49 5.41 2.25
N ALA A 224 12.83 5.58 1.11
CA ALA A 224 13.03 6.74 0.24
C ALA A 224 12.49 8.05 0.85
N ALA A 225 11.38 7.97 1.60
CA ALA A 225 10.76 9.13 2.24
C ALA A 225 11.36 9.46 3.62
N ASN A 226 11.81 8.46 4.38
CA ASN A 226 12.34 8.64 5.74
C ASN A 226 13.82 9.04 5.76
N THR A 227 14.07 10.33 5.52
CA THR A 227 15.42 10.93 5.49
C THR A 227 16.13 10.95 6.84
N LEU A 228 15.42 10.72 7.95
CA LEU A 228 16.01 10.63 9.29
C LEU A 228 16.81 9.34 9.49
N SER A 229 16.58 8.32 8.65
CA SER A 229 17.32 7.07 8.74
C SER A 229 18.71 7.21 8.10
N ALA A 230 19.75 6.72 8.79
CA ALA A 230 21.07 6.54 8.18
C ALA A 230 21.06 5.57 6.99
N LYS A 231 19.98 4.81 6.81
CA LYS A 231 19.75 3.93 5.66
C LYS A 231 18.95 4.61 4.54
N TRP A 232 18.70 5.91 4.61
CA TRP A 232 17.95 6.64 3.57
C TRP A 232 18.57 6.40 2.19
N ASP A 233 17.72 5.98 1.24
CA ASP A 233 18.10 5.73 -0.14
C ASP A 233 16.83 5.76 -1.00
N THR A 234 16.86 6.52 -2.09
CA THR A 234 15.75 6.60 -3.04
C THR A 234 15.83 5.56 -4.14
N ALA A 235 17.02 4.98 -4.40
CA ALA A 235 17.26 4.14 -5.54
C ALA A 235 16.38 2.87 -5.60
N PRO A 236 16.09 2.15 -4.49
CA PRO A 236 15.17 1.02 -4.51
C PRO A 236 13.75 1.42 -4.92
N ALA A 237 13.21 2.52 -4.39
CA ALA A 237 11.86 2.98 -4.74
C ALA A 237 11.79 3.47 -6.19
N LYS A 238 12.84 4.12 -6.72
CA LYS A 238 12.93 4.51 -8.14
C LYS A 238 12.97 3.30 -9.08
N ALA A 239 13.61 2.21 -8.67
CA ALA A 239 13.68 0.99 -9.47
C ALA A 239 12.30 0.35 -9.75
N LEU A 240 11.29 0.64 -8.93
CA LEU A 240 9.92 0.13 -9.09
C LEU A 240 9.11 0.91 -10.16
N GLU A 241 9.61 2.05 -10.66
CA GLU A 241 8.90 2.92 -11.60
C GLU A 241 8.24 2.19 -12.78
N PRO A 242 8.88 1.20 -13.44
CA PRO A 242 8.28 0.49 -14.58
C PRO A 242 6.98 -0.27 -14.26
N ARG A 243 6.68 -0.52 -12.98
CA ARG A 243 5.49 -1.28 -12.54
C ARG A 243 4.54 -0.49 -11.64
N MET A 244 4.91 0.71 -11.23
CA MET A 244 3.98 1.60 -10.54
C MET A 244 2.74 1.86 -11.41
N ALA A 245 1.57 1.80 -10.80
CA ALA A 245 0.32 2.11 -11.49
C ALA A 245 0.29 3.59 -11.92
N ALA A 246 -0.28 3.86 -13.09
CA ALA A 246 -0.39 5.20 -13.62
C ALA A 246 -1.80 5.46 -14.17
N GLU A 247 -2.30 6.65 -13.93
CA GLU A 247 -3.54 7.16 -14.54
C GLU A 247 -3.15 8.21 -15.57
N ARG A 248 -3.55 8.00 -16.83
CA ARG A 248 -3.19 8.89 -17.95
C ARG A 248 -1.67 9.13 -18.07
N GLY A 249 -0.87 8.12 -17.74
CA GLY A 249 0.59 8.18 -17.79
C GLY A 249 1.26 8.84 -16.58
N LEU A 250 0.50 9.33 -15.59
CA LEU A 250 1.02 9.93 -14.38
C LEU A 250 0.92 8.97 -13.18
N ILE A 251 2.03 8.78 -12.46
CA ILE A 251 2.10 7.93 -11.26
C ILE A 251 1.68 8.70 -10.00
N ALA A 252 2.01 10.00 -9.92
CA ALA A 252 1.59 10.87 -8.82
C ALA A 252 0.07 10.89 -8.63
N ASP A 253 -0.36 10.78 -7.37
CA ASP A 253 -1.76 10.71 -6.90
C ASP A 253 -2.57 9.50 -7.43
N TYR A 254 -1.88 8.55 -8.10
CA TYR A 254 -2.46 7.28 -8.52
C TYR A 254 -1.66 6.08 -7.99
N GLY A 255 -0.53 5.72 -8.64
CA GLY A 255 0.35 4.66 -8.14
C GLY A 255 1.12 5.07 -6.91
N LEU A 256 1.50 6.35 -6.78
CA LEU A 256 2.11 6.90 -5.57
C LEU A 256 1.26 8.04 -5.01
N VAL A 257 0.62 7.82 -3.87
CA VAL A 257 -0.17 8.82 -3.14
C VAL A 257 0.66 9.43 -2.03
N LEU A 258 0.73 10.76 -1.97
CA LEU A 258 1.36 11.53 -0.90
C LEU A 258 0.28 12.20 -0.05
N GLN A 259 0.34 11.96 1.26
CA GLN A 259 -0.45 12.67 2.27
C GLN A 259 0.48 13.47 3.21
N PRO A 260 0.02 14.64 3.70
CA PRO A 260 -1.27 15.28 3.40
C PRO A 260 -1.43 15.77 1.96
N SER A 261 -2.69 15.97 1.55
CA SER A 261 -3.05 16.65 0.31
C SER A 261 -3.72 18.00 0.64
N PRO A 262 -3.28 19.14 0.08
CA PRO A 262 -2.20 19.26 -0.91
C PRO A 262 -0.81 18.94 -0.30
N PRO A 263 0.14 18.40 -1.08
CA PRO A 263 1.46 18.01 -0.59
C PRO A 263 2.26 19.11 0.12
N SER A 264 2.03 20.38 -0.20
CA SER A 264 2.68 21.53 0.46
C SER A 264 2.41 21.57 1.97
N ALA A 265 1.29 21.00 2.44
CA ALA A 265 0.98 20.89 3.86
C ALA A 265 1.91 19.92 4.62
N ALA A 266 2.67 19.08 3.90
CA ALA A 266 3.59 18.13 4.52
C ALA A 266 4.90 18.79 4.99
N THR A 267 5.24 19.99 4.48
CA THR A 267 6.51 20.70 4.76
C THR A 267 7.71 19.76 4.59
N LEU A 268 7.84 19.16 3.41
CA LEU A 268 8.91 18.20 3.12
C LEU A 268 10.25 18.92 3.03
N THR A 269 11.34 18.22 3.35
CA THR A 269 12.69 18.69 3.04
C THR A 269 13.03 18.36 1.59
N ASP A 270 13.98 19.09 0.99
CA ASP A 270 14.44 18.83 -0.39
C ASP A 270 14.76 17.35 -0.64
N ASN A 271 15.40 16.69 0.33
CA ASN A 271 15.73 15.26 0.25
C ASN A 271 14.49 14.35 0.25
N GLN A 272 13.46 14.68 1.05
CA GLN A 272 12.19 13.96 1.07
C GLN A 272 11.44 14.13 -0.26
N GLU A 273 11.54 15.30 -0.88
CA GLU A 273 10.85 15.59 -2.14
C GLU A 273 11.40 14.80 -3.33
N ILE A 274 12.68 14.39 -3.32
CA ILE A 274 13.35 13.71 -4.43
C ILE A 274 12.52 12.54 -4.97
N ILE A 275 11.98 11.69 -4.10
CA ILE A 275 11.22 10.52 -4.53
C ILE A 275 9.85 10.92 -5.11
N PHE A 276 9.18 11.91 -4.54
CA PHE A 276 7.86 12.35 -5.01
C PHE A 276 7.97 13.13 -6.33
N ARG A 277 8.97 14.00 -6.49
CA ARG A 277 9.27 14.70 -7.74
C ARG A 277 9.59 13.72 -8.86
N HIS A 278 10.36 12.67 -8.58
CA HIS A 278 10.64 11.61 -9.54
C HIS A 278 9.36 10.96 -10.09
N TYR A 279 8.33 10.79 -9.24
CA TYR A 279 7.05 10.21 -9.63
C TYR A 279 6.01 11.24 -10.14
N GLY A 280 6.40 12.50 -10.34
CA GLY A 280 5.59 13.51 -11.01
C GLY A 280 4.82 14.46 -10.08
N TYR A 281 5.14 14.52 -8.78
CA TYR A 281 4.60 15.57 -7.91
C TYR A 281 5.26 16.93 -8.20
N ALA A 282 4.42 17.95 -8.39
CA ALA A 282 4.84 19.35 -8.40
C ALA A 282 4.75 19.91 -6.99
N ILE A 283 5.85 19.77 -6.24
CA ILE A 283 6.03 20.28 -4.87
C ILE A 283 7.18 21.26 -4.81
#